data_AF-A0ABD1WJ65-F1
#
_entry.id   AF-A0ABD1WJ65-F1
#
_cell.length_a   1.000
_cell.length_b   1.000
_cell.length_c   1.000
_cell.angle_alpha   90.00
_cell.angle_beta   90.00
_cell.angle_gamma   90.00
#
_symmetry.space_group_name_H-M   'P 1'
#
loop_
_entity.id
_entity.type
_entity.pdbx_description
1 polymer ?
#
loop_
_entity_poly.entity_id
_entity_poly.type
_entity_poly.pdbx_seq_one_letter_code
_entity_poly.pdbx_strand_id
1 'polypeptide(L)'
;MLPNFMIFIYNPSKPFTFQNQTASLFYSSLLKSSFLTQDPNEAHLFFVPFSPDTSKRSLARLVRDLRINHPYWNRTLGADHFFVSPAGIDYSSDRNVLELKKNSVQISVFPVTSANFIPHKDITLPPLNPSALVISAAPKNASTTTFLGYIKWDGKTESNLVEELKKDGDFLIDIETDSLDHVGNVKNSKFCLLFYGVDVAWMVEAMALGCVPVVIVDRPIQDLPLMDVLRWSDLGLLVAARGGAKRLKEVLNDVGEGKYSEMRGMASAASKHLVWNEEPQPLDAFHMKAHD
;
A
#
# COMPACT_ATOMS: atom_id res chain seq x y z
N MET A 1 6.26 -20.14 10.70
CA MET A 1 7.20 -19.42 9.82
C MET A 1 8.49 -20.21 9.73
N LEU A 2 9.03 -20.45 8.53
CA LEU A 2 10.27 -21.23 8.37
C LEU A 2 11.43 -20.50 9.09
N PRO A 3 12.14 -21.15 10.04
CA PRO A 3 13.24 -20.52 10.76
C PRO A 3 14.40 -20.08 9.84
N ASN A 4 14.41 -20.55 8.59
CA ASN A 4 15.46 -20.33 7.59
C ASN A 4 14.88 -19.86 6.24
N PHE A 5 13.95 -18.91 6.21
CA PHE A 5 13.46 -18.38 4.92
C PHE A 5 14.57 -17.61 4.18
N MET A 6 14.84 -18.00 2.94
CA MET A 6 15.94 -17.48 2.13
C MET A 6 15.46 -17.03 0.75
N ILE A 7 16.06 -15.95 0.25
CA ILE A 7 15.81 -15.31 -1.04
C ILE A 7 17.15 -15.26 -1.78
N PHE A 8 17.15 -15.73 -3.03
CA PHE A 8 18.26 -15.49 -3.95
C PHE A 8 17.91 -14.34 -4.89
N ILE A 9 18.86 -13.43 -5.10
CA ILE A 9 18.71 -12.29 -6.03
C ILE A 9 19.52 -12.57 -7.30
N TYR A 10 18.88 -12.56 -8.47
CA TYR A 10 19.63 -12.61 -9.73
C TYR A 10 20.47 -11.36 -9.91
N ASN A 11 21.62 -11.50 -10.58
CA ASN A 11 22.42 -10.33 -10.93
C ASN A 11 21.76 -9.55 -12.06
N PRO A 12 21.43 -8.26 -11.88
CA PRO A 12 20.88 -7.45 -12.95
C PRO A 12 21.95 -7.22 -14.03
N SER A 13 21.53 -7.22 -15.30
CA SER A 13 22.43 -6.96 -16.43
C SER A 13 22.98 -5.52 -16.44
N LYS A 14 22.26 -4.59 -15.81
CA LYS A 14 22.68 -3.20 -15.60
C LYS A 14 22.25 -2.73 -14.21
N PRO A 15 23.08 -1.94 -13.50
CA PRO A 15 22.65 -1.26 -12.29
C PRO A 15 21.44 -0.37 -12.56
N PHE A 16 20.52 -0.30 -11.60
CA PHE A 16 19.36 0.57 -11.65
C PHE A 16 18.93 0.96 -10.23
N THR A 17 18.05 1.96 -10.15
CA THR A 17 17.40 2.39 -8.92
C THR A 17 15.90 2.52 -9.16
N PHE A 18 15.12 2.42 -8.09
CA PHE A 18 13.69 2.74 -8.15
C PHE A 18 13.50 4.24 -7.91
N GLN A 19 12.83 4.92 -8.84
CA GLN A 19 12.45 6.33 -8.66
C GLN A 19 11.34 6.48 -7.61
N ASN A 20 10.44 5.49 -7.52
CA ASN A 20 9.45 5.43 -6.46
C ASN A 20 10.13 5.12 -5.13
N GLN A 21 9.93 5.99 -4.13
CA GLN A 21 10.61 5.93 -2.85
C GLN A 21 10.26 4.67 -2.04
N THR A 22 8.98 4.27 -1.99
CA THR A 22 8.54 3.02 -1.35
C THR A 22 9.24 1.80 -1.93
N ALA A 23 9.28 1.68 -3.26
CA ALA A 23 9.96 0.58 -3.93
C ALA A 23 11.49 0.60 -3.69
N SER A 24 12.08 1.80 -3.62
CA SER A 24 13.50 1.98 -3.27
C SER A 24 13.79 1.53 -1.84
N LEU A 25 12.92 1.87 -0.89
CA LEU A 25 13.03 1.44 0.51
C LEU A 25 12.87 -0.08 0.63
N PHE A 26 11.87 -0.68 -0.03
CA PHE A 26 11.72 -2.13 -0.06
C PHE A 26 12.97 -2.82 -0.62
N TYR A 27 13.49 -2.34 -1.77
CA TYR A 27 14.65 -2.96 -2.40
C TYR A 27 15.92 -2.81 -1.56
N SER A 28 16.17 -1.63 -1.00
CA SER A 28 17.33 -1.42 -0.12
C SER A 28 17.24 -2.23 1.18
N SER A 29 16.03 -2.38 1.73
CA SER A 29 15.75 -3.24 2.87
C SER A 29 16.00 -4.71 2.55
N LEU A 30 15.54 -5.19 1.39
CA LEU A 30 15.79 -6.54 0.92
C LEU A 30 17.29 -6.82 0.80
N LEU A 31 18.04 -5.91 0.18
CA LEU A 31 19.49 -6.02 0.00
C LEU A 31 20.28 -6.09 1.32
N LYS A 32 19.76 -5.51 2.40
CA LYS A 32 20.38 -5.50 3.74
C LYS A 32 19.81 -6.57 4.67
N SER A 33 18.78 -7.30 4.24
CA SER A 33 18.07 -8.24 5.10
C SER A 33 18.85 -9.53 5.33
N SER A 34 18.53 -10.21 6.44
CA SER A 34 19.02 -11.56 6.73
C SER A 34 18.36 -12.65 5.89
N PHE A 35 17.41 -12.31 5.02
CA PHE A 35 16.75 -13.26 4.12
C PHE A 35 17.63 -13.64 2.93
N LEU A 36 18.76 -12.99 2.68
CA LEU A 36 19.54 -13.25 1.48
C LEU A 36 20.43 -14.48 1.62
N THR A 37 20.44 -15.30 0.57
CA THR A 37 21.46 -16.34 0.37
C THR A 37 22.22 -16.12 -0.94
N GLN A 38 23.49 -16.50 -0.94
CA GLN A 38 24.32 -16.57 -2.15
C GLN A 38 24.22 -17.94 -2.84
N ASP A 39 23.71 -18.97 -2.13
CA ASP A 39 23.46 -20.29 -2.71
C ASP A 39 22.00 -20.37 -3.17
N PRO A 40 21.73 -20.37 -4.50
CA PRO A 40 20.38 -20.49 -5.01
C PRO A 40 19.70 -21.84 -4.68
N ASN A 41 20.44 -22.86 -4.23
CA ASN A 41 19.85 -24.13 -3.79
C ASN A 41 19.19 -24.03 -2.39
N GLU A 42 19.60 -23.05 -1.57
CA GLU A 42 18.99 -22.79 -0.27
C GLU A 42 17.78 -21.85 -0.37
N ALA A 43 17.57 -21.23 -1.54
CA ALA A 43 16.56 -20.21 -1.75
C ALA A 43 15.14 -20.80 -1.87
N HIS A 44 14.21 -20.13 -1.18
CA HIS A 44 12.78 -20.43 -1.22
C HIS A 44 12.07 -19.57 -2.27
N LEU A 45 12.52 -18.32 -2.44
CA LEU A 45 12.06 -17.41 -3.49
C LEU A 45 13.23 -16.78 -4.23
N PHE A 46 12.96 -16.34 -5.46
CA PHE A 46 13.94 -15.73 -6.36
C PHE A 46 13.50 -14.31 -6.73
N PHE A 47 14.31 -13.32 -6.38
CA PHE A 47 14.06 -11.94 -6.80
C PHE A 47 14.61 -11.70 -8.21
N VAL A 48 13.79 -11.13 -9.09
CA VAL A 48 14.16 -10.74 -10.44
C VAL A 48 14.31 -9.21 -10.51
N PRO A 49 15.54 -8.67 -10.43
CA PRO A 49 15.74 -7.23 -10.40
C PRO A 49 15.77 -6.64 -11.82
N PHE A 50 14.91 -5.65 -12.06
CA PHE A 50 14.95 -4.82 -13.26
C PHE A 50 14.37 -3.42 -12.97
N SER A 51 14.74 -2.44 -13.79
CA SER A 51 14.17 -1.09 -13.71
C SER A 51 12.68 -1.10 -14.08
N PRO A 52 11.80 -0.38 -13.37
CA PRO A 52 10.39 -0.22 -13.75
C PRO A 52 10.17 0.26 -15.19
N ASP A 53 11.12 1.01 -15.75
CA ASP A 53 11.05 1.56 -17.13
C ASP A 53 11.49 0.53 -18.19
N THR A 54 11.77 -0.71 -17.79
CA THR A 54 12.21 -1.76 -18.71
C THR A 54 11.12 -2.09 -19.72
N SER A 55 11.39 -1.88 -21.01
CA SER A 55 10.44 -2.20 -22.08
C SER A 55 10.02 -3.67 -22.07
N LYS A 56 8.79 -3.98 -22.52
CA LYS A 56 8.30 -5.37 -22.69
C LYS A 56 9.28 -6.24 -23.49
N ARG A 57 9.92 -5.69 -24.52
CA ARG A 57 10.94 -6.41 -25.33
C ARG A 57 12.18 -6.76 -24.50
N SER A 58 12.63 -5.86 -23.63
CA SER A 58 13.77 -6.12 -22.75
C SER A 58 13.42 -7.11 -21.65
N LEU A 59 12.21 -7.04 -21.08
CA LEU A 59 11.70 -8.05 -20.13
C LEU A 59 11.63 -9.44 -20.77
N ALA A 60 11.15 -9.54 -22.01
CA ALA A 60 11.11 -10.81 -22.75
C ALA A 60 12.51 -11.43 -22.90
N ARG A 61 13.54 -10.61 -23.14
CA ARG A 61 14.94 -11.05 -23.19
C ARG A 61 15.45 -11.45 -21.81
N LEU A 62 15.20 -10.64 -20.78
CA LEU A 62 15.59 -10.96 -19.40
C LEU A 62 15.09 -12.34 -18.98
N VAL A 63 13.80 -12.61 -19.15
CA VAL A 63 13.21 -13.92 -18.81
C VAL A 63 13.77 -15.03 -19.70
N ARG A 64 14.04 -14.78 -20.99
CA ARG A 64 14.71 -15.75 -21.87
C ARG A 64 16.09 -16.12 -21.33
N ASP A 65 16.86 -15.13 -20.92
CA ASP A 65 18.21 -15.31 -20.42
C ASP A 65 18.19 -16.05 -19.08
N LEU A 66 17.23 -15.75 -18.19
CA LEU A 66 17.02 -16.49 -16.95
C LEU A 66 16.74 -17.98 -17.22
N ARG A 67 15.91 -18.27 -18.22
CA ARG A 67 15.56 -19.65 -18.60
C ARG A 67 16.73 -20.44 -19.17
N ILE A 68 17.63 -19.78 -19.88
CA ILE A 68 18.79 -20.44 -20.51
C ILE A 68 19.91 -20.63 -19.48
N ASN A 69 20.14 -19.62 -18.64
CA ASN A 69 21.31 -19.57 -17.77
C ASN A 69 21.06 -20.10 -16.36
N HIS A 70 19.80 -20.24 -15.94
CA HIS A 70 19.44 -20.69 -14.59
C HIS A 70 18.39 -21.81 -14.62
N PRO A 71 18.61 -22.94 -13.92
CA PRO A 71 17.64 -24.03 -13.89
C PRO A 71 16.35 -23.66 -13.14
N TYR A 72 16.43 -22.72 -12.20
CA TYR A 72 15.35 -22.41 -11.24
C TYR A 72 14.09 -21.82 -11.90
N TRP A 73 14.23 -21.01 -12.95
CA TRP A 73 13.04 -20.48 -13.65
C TRP A 73 12.20 -21.61 -14.25
N ASN A 74 12.84 -22.56 -14.95
CA ASN A 74 12.12 -23.62 -15.66
C ASN A 74 11.51 -24.65 -14.70
N ARG A 75 11.97 -24.75 -13.45
CA ARG A 75 11.40 -25.64 -12.42
C ARG A 75 9.94 -25.33 -12.11
N THR A 76 9.59 -24.05 -12.08
CA THR A 76 8.28 -23.54 -11.63
C THR A 76 7.61 -22.65 -12.68
N LEU A 77 8.27 -22.44 -13.82
CA LEU A 77 7.90 -21.43 -14.82
C LEU A 77 7.77 -20.02 -14.22
N GLY A 78 8.60 -19.70 -13.23
CA GLY A 78 8.60 -18.40 -12.57
C GLY A 78 7.65 -18.27 -11.37
N ALA A 79 7.02 -19.36 -10.90
CA ALA A 79 6.02 -19.27 -9.83
C ALA A 79 6.60 -19.03 -8.43
N ASP A 80 7.88 -19.33 -8.22
CA ASP A 80 8.66 -19.00 -7.01
C ASP A 80 9.52 -17.74 -7.19
N HIS A 81 9.25 -16.96 -8.24
CA HIS A 81 9.90 -15.70 -8.52
C HIS A 81 9.02 -14.53 -8.12
N PHE A 82 9.66 -13.42 -7.75
CA PHE A 82 8.97 -12.16 -7.52
C PHE A 82 9.79 -10.97 -8.02
N PHE A 83 9.12 -9.86 -8.26
CA PHE A 83 9.73 -8.63 -8.74
C PHE A 83 8.97 -7.40 -8.25
N VAL A 84 9.64 -6.25 -8.23
CA VAL A 84 9.02 -4.97 -7.87
C VAL A 84 8.72 -4.17 -9.13
N SER A 85 7.46 -3.78 -9.30
CA SER A 85 6.99 -2.89 -10.35
C SER A 85 5.92 -1.97 -9.75
N PRO A 86 6.26 -0.72 -9.39
CA PRO A 86 5.35 0.18 -8.67
C PRO A 86 3.99 0.36 -9.36
N ALA A 87 3.98 0.59 -10.68
CA ALA A 87 2.77 0.72 -11.50
C ALA A 87 2.25 -0.61 -12.07
N GLY A 88 2.98 -1.71 -11.82
CA GLY A 88 2.73 -3.01 -12.38
C GLY A 88 3.08 -3.15 -13.85
N ILE A 89 3.13 -4.39 -14.32
CA ILE A 89 3.34 -4.72 -15.74
C ILE A 89 2.01 -5.07 -16.39
N ASP A 90 1.76 -4.43 -17.53
CA ASP A 90 0.63 -4.71 -18.41
C ASP A 90 0.82 -6.03 -19.19
N TYR A 91 -0.28 -6.65 -19.59
CA TYR A 91 -0.30 -7.89 -20.37
C TYR A 91 0.46 -7.75 -21.69
N SER A 92 1.02 -8.87 -22.15
CA SER A 92 1.80 -8.95 -23.37
C SER A 92 1.45 -10.24 -24.11
N SER A 93 1.49 -10.20 -25.44
CA SER A 93 1.42 -11.41 -26.29
C SER A 93 2.74 -12.18 -26.30
N ASP A 94 3.84 -11.56 -25.85
CA ASP A 94 5.11 -12.25 -25.68
C ASP A 94 5.01 -13.23 -24.50
N ARG A 95 5.24 -14.52 -24.80
CA ARG A 95 5.15 -15.62 -23.84
C ARG A 95 5.97 -15.37 -22.56
N ASN A 96 7.18 -14.82 -22.67
CA ASN A 96 8.06 -14.65 -21.53
C ASN A 96 7.56 -13.55 -20.58
N VAL A 97 7.06 -12.45 -21.14
CA VAL A 97 6.46 -11.36 -20.32
C VAL A 97 5.14 -11.83 -19.72
N LEU A 98 4.36 -12.63 -20.46
CA LEU A 98 3.13 -13.20 -19.96
C LEU A 98 3.37 -14.18 -18.80
N GLU A 99 4.37 -15.06 -18.91
CA GLU A 99 4.79 -15.96 -17.83
C GLU A 99 5.26 -15.18 -16.60
N LEU A 100 6.11 -14.16 -16.77
CA LEU A 100 6.53 -13.26 -15.68
C LEU A 100 5.32 -12.63 -14.99
N LYS A 101 4.34 -12.12 -15.74
CA LYS A 101 3.16 -11.47 -15.16
C LYS A 101 2.22 -12.44 -14.45
N LYS A 102 1.97 -13.61 -15.05
CA LYS A 102 0.96 -14.56 -14.56
C LYS A 102 1.48 -15.50 -13.47
N ASN A 103 2.75 -15.85 -13.51
CA ASN A 103 3.31 -16.86 -12.60
C ASN A 103 4.06 -16.22 -11.43
N SER A 104 4.91 -15.22 -11.69
CA SER A 104 5.72 -14.57 -10.66
C SER A 104 4.92 -13.57 -9.84
N VAL A 105 5.22 -13.44 -8.56
CA VAL A 105 4.57 -12.45 -7.67
C VAL A 105 5.05 -11.04 -8.02
N GLN A 106 4.12 -10.16 -8.40
CA GLN A 106 4.43 -8.75 -8.59
C GLN A 106 4.21 -8.00 -7.28
N ILE A 107 5.18 -7.19 -6.90
CA ILE A 107 5.07 -6.23 -5.80
C ILE A 107 4.85 -4.83 -6.40
N SER A 108 3.71 -4.23 -6.10
CA SER A 108 3.32 -2.89 -6.54
C SER A 108 3.13 -1.95 -5.35
N VAL A 109 3.01 -0.65 -5.59
CA VAL A 109 2.83 0.35 -4.52
C VAL A 109 1.38 0.84 -4.56
N PHE A 110 0.74 0.92 -3.39
CA PHE A 110 -0.62 1.42 -3.28
C PHE A 110 -0.68 2.92 -3.63
N PRO A 111 -1.69 3.38 -4.38
CA PRO A 111 -2.73 2.60 -5.05
C PRO A 111 -2.25 1.97 -6.35
N VAL A 112 -2.76 0.77 -6.70
CA VAL A 112 -2.29 0.06 -7.90
C VAL A 112 -3.07 0.46 -9.15
N THR A 113 -2.46 0.21 -10.32
CA THR A 113 -3.17 0.21 -11.61
C THR A 113 -3.94 -1.11 -11.74
N SER A 114 -5.27 -1.07 -11.59
CA SER A 114 -6.13 -2.27 -11.55
C SER A 114 -5.92 -3.25 -12.71
N ALA A 115 -5.72 -2.74 -13.94
CA ALA A 115 -5.50 -3.57 -15.13
C ALA A 115 -4.18 -4.37 -15.06
N ASN A 116 -3.23 -3.89 -14.26
CA ASN A 116 -1.88 -4.44 -14.11
C ASN A 116 -1.71 -5.18 -12.78
N PHE A 117 -2.77 -5.52 -12.06
CA PHE A 117 -2.67 -6.17 -10.74
C PHE A 117 -3.53 -7.44 -10.70
N ILE A 118 -2.98 -8.51 -10.12
CA ILE A 118 -3.64 -9.82 -9.99
C ILE A 118 -3.88 -10.09 -8.49
N PRO A 119 -5.08 -9.81 -7.95
CA PRO A 119 -5.30 -9.76 -6.50
C PRO A 119 -5.03 -11.01 -5.68
N HIS A 120 -5.15 -12.20 -6.27
CA HIS A 120 -4.91 -13.46 -5.56
C HIS A 120 -3.43 -13.89 -5.54
N LYS A 121 -2.52 -13.03 -6.04
CA LYS A 121 -1.11 -13.36 -6.26
C LYS A 121 -0.18 -12.18 -6.01
N ASP A 122 -0.54 -11.01 -6.54
CA ASP A 122 0.28 -9.80 -6.45
C ASP A 122 0.14 -9.16 -5.07
N ILE A 123 1.20 -8.51 -4.60
CA ILE A 123 1.26 -7.88 -3.28
C ILE A 123 1.32 -6.37 -3.45
N THR A 124 0.59 -5.65 -2.61
CA THR A 124 0.65 -4.19 -2.55
C THR A 124 1.40 -3.71 -1.32
N LEU A 125 2.41 -2.87 -1.55
CA LEU A 125 3.14 -2.14 -0.52
C LEU A 125 2.34 -0.92 -0.05
N PRO A 126 2.36 -0.60 1.26
CA PRO A 126 1.78 0.64 1.76
C PRO A 126 2.49 1.86 1.15
N PRO A 127 1.75 2.96 0.92
CA PRO A 127 2.35 4.18 0.38
C PRO A 127 3.37 4.74 1.38
N LEU A 128 4.30 5.55 0.89
CA LEU A 128 5.23 6.24 1.79
C LEU A 128 4.47 7.33 2.55
N ASN A 129 4.60 7.31 3.87
CA ASN A 129 4.00 8.34 4.72
C ASN A 129 4.76 9.66 4.57
N PRO A 130 4.07 10.78 4.32
CA PRO A 130 4.71 12.08 4.17
C PRO A 130 5.47 12.55 5.43
N SER A 131 5.01 12.14 6.62
CA SER A 131 5.59 12.54 7.89
C SER A 131 6.17 11.35 8.65
N ALA A 132 7.50 11.36 8.82
CA ALA A 132 8.22 10.45 9.71
C ALA A 132 8.12 10.85 11.19
N LEU A 133 7.41 11.94 11.51
CA LEU A 133 7.26 12.44 12.87
C LEU A 133 6.47 11.42 13.68
N VAL A 134 7.21 10.65 14.50
CA VAL A 134 6.77 9.81 15.61
C VAL A 134 5.26 9.59 15.58
N ILE A 135 4.85 8.53 14.88
CA ILE A 135 3.52 7.93 14.99
C ILE A 135 3.31 7.61 16.47
N SER A 136 2.85 8.62 17.20
CA SER A 136 2.49 8.52 18.60
C SER A 136 1.15 7.81 18.60
N ALA A 137 1.08 6.69 19.33
CA ALA A 137 -0.13 5.90 19.42
C ALA A 137 -1.31 6.81 19.75
N ALA A 138 -2.45 6.58 19.10
CA ALA A 138 -3.66 7.36 19.33
C ALA A 138 -3.93 7.47 20.83
N PRO A 139 -4.19 8.68 21.36
CA PRO A 139 -4.45 8.85 22.78
C PRO A 139 -5.60 7.94 23.24
N LYS A 140 -5.35 7.19 24.33
CA LYS A 140 -6.28 6.19 24.89
C LYS A 140 -7.65 6.77 25.24
N ASN A 141 -7.72 8.07 25.52
CA ASN A 141 -8.95 8.78 25.78
C ASN A 141 -9.38 9.54 24.52
N ALA A 142 -10.58 9.26 24.04
CA ALA A 142 -11.26 10.02 23.00
C ALA A 142 -11.63 11.40 23.56
N SER A 143 -10.68 12.33 23.63
CA SER A 143 -11.02 13.73 23.91
C SER A 143 -11.68 14.31 22.66
N THR A 144 -13.01 14.32 22.66
CA THR A 144 -13.90 15.20 21.89
C THR A 144 -13.46 15.47 20.45
N THR A 145 -13.61 14.50 19.56
CA THR A 145 -13.59 14.75 18.11
C THR A 145 -14.73 15.73 17.78
N THR A 146 -14.40 16.89 17.23
CA THR A 146 -15.35 17.95 16.88
C THR A 146 -16.01 17.70 15.54
N PHE A 147 -15.29 17.10 14.59
CA PHE A 147 -15.75 16.89 13.22
C PHE A 147 -16.09 15.42 12.97
N LEU A 148 -17.11 15.20 12.15
CA LEU A 148 -17.45 13.87 11.65
C LEU A 148 -16.38 13.37 10.69
N GLY A 149 -15.92 14.21 9.77
CA GLY A 149 -14.94 13.82 8.77
C GLY A 149 -13.91 14.89 8.44
N TYR A 150 -12.69 14.47 8.08
CA TYR A 150 -11.62 15.34 7.59
C TYR A 150 -11.18 14.94 6.18
N ILE A 151 -10.87 15.94 5.36
CA ILE A 151 -10.30 15.77 4.01
C ILE A 151 -9.07 16.64 3.89
N LYS A 152 -7.95 16.03 3.48
CA LYS A 152 -6.82 16.74 2.89
C LYS A 152 -7.03 16.78 1.38
N TRP A 153 -7.20 17.96 0.81
CA TRP A 153 -7.55 18.15 -0.60
C TRP A 153 -6.44 18.88 -1.36
N ASP A 154 -6.15 18.42 -2.57
CA ASP A 154 -5.10 19.01 -3.42
C ASP A 154 -5.50 20.38 -4.03
N GLY A 155 -6.78 20.76 -3.91
CA GLY A 155 -7.35 21.98 -4.48
C GLY A 155 -7.47 21.98 -6.02
N LYS A 156 -7.06 20.91 -6.69
CA LYS A 156 -6.94 20.82 -8.16
C LYS A 156 -7.83 19.77 -8.77
N THR A 157 -7.99 18.65 -8.08
CA THR A 157 -8.90 17.60 -8.52
C THR A 157 -10.32 18.18 -8.49
N GLU A 158 -11.13 17.91 -9.51
CA GLU A 158 -12.54 18.30 -9.48
C GLU A 158 -13.35 17.19 -8.82
N SER A 159 -14.14 17.54 -7.81
CA SER A 159 -14.98 16.58 -7.12
C SER A 159 -16.24 17.24 -6.59
N ASN A 160 -17.39 16.88 -7.18
CA ASN A 160 -18.71 17.30 -6.69
C ASN A 160 -18.90 16.93 -5.22
N LEU A 161 -18.38 15.77 -4.79
CA LEU A 161 -18.44 15.34 -3.40
C LEU A 161 -17.69 16.31 -2.48
N VAL A 162 -16.51 16.76 -2.86
CA VAL A 162 -15.74 17.74 -2.05
C VAL A 162 -16.50 19.07 -1.98
N GLU A 163 -17.07 19.55 -3.08
CA GLU A 163 -17.87 20.79 -3.10
C GLU A 163 -19.15 20.71 -2.26
N GLU A 164 -19.75 19.53 -2.15
CA GLU A 164 -20.87 19.28 -1.25
C GLU A 164 -20.41 19.24 0.22
N LEU A 165 -19.30 18.57 0.52
CA LEU A 165 -18.74 18.46 1.87
C LEU A 165 -18.27 19.82 2.40
N LYS A 166 -17.77 20.72 1.55
CA LYS A 166 -17.44 22.12 1.92
C LYS A 166 -18.62 22.89 2.51
N LYS A 167 -19.85 22.50 2.18
CA LYS A 167 -21.08 23.18 2.63
C LYS A 167 -21.64 22.55 3.91
N ASP A 168 -21.07 21.45 4.39
CA ASP A 168 -21.53 20.71 5.55
C ASP A 168 -20.58 20.95 6.73
N GLY A 169 -21.09 21.58 7.80
CA GLY A 169 -20.28 21.97 8.96
C GLY A 169 -19.72 20.80 9.78
N ASP A 170 -20.15 19.57 9.53
CA ASP A 170 -19.60 18.37 10.19
C ASP A 170 -18.31 17.89 9.53
N PHE A 171 -17.95 18.42 8.36
CA PHE A 171 -16.74 18.05 7.63
C PHE A 171 -15.74 19.20 7.58
N LEU A 172 -14.48 18.87 7.88
CA LEU A 172 -13.36 19.79 7.77
C LEU A 172 -12.57 19.49 6.50
N ILE A 173 -12.32 20.52 5.70
CA ILE A 173 -11.58 20.40 4.44
C ILE A 173 -10.40 21.34 4.47
N ASP A 174 -9.22 20.75 4.33
CA ASP A 174 -7.96 21.46 4.33
C ASP A 174 -7.35 21.39 2.94
N ILE A 175 -7.04 22.54 2.36
CA ILE A 175 -6.43 22.62 1.04
C ILE A 175 -4.93 22.53 1.27
N GLU A 176 -4.24 21.62 0.58
CA GLU A 176 -2.84 21.26 0.85
C GLU A 176 -1.89 22.47 0.84
N THR A 177 -2.20 23.53 0.09
CA THR A 177 -1.41 24.77 0.06
C THR A 177 -1.50 25.60 1.34
N ASP A 178 -2.54 25.38 2.16
CA ASP A 178 -2.95 26.25 3.26
C ASP A 178 -2.98 25.50 4.62
N SER A 179 -2.51 24.26 4.63
CA SER A 179 -2.58 23.35 5.77
C SER A 179 -1.62 23.73 6.91
N LEU A 180 -2.09 24.62 7.80
CA LEU A 180 -1.32 25.09 8.96
C LEU A 180 -1.40 24.13 10.18
N ASP A 181 -2.46 23.30 10.29
CA ASP A 181 -2.67 22.37 11.41
C ASP A 181 -3.24 21.00 10.98
N HIS A 182 -2.60 20.35 10.00
CA HIS A 182 -3.00 19.01 9.54
C HIS A 182 -3.17 18.01 10.70
N VAL A 183 -2.18 17.92 11.58
CA VAL A 183 -2.14 16.94 12.67
C VAL A 183 -3.27 17.19 13.69
N GLY A 184 -3.53 18.45 14.04
CA GLY A 184 -4.65 18.80 14.92
C GLY A 184 -6.00 18.47 14.28
N ASN A 185 -6.16 18.79 12.99
CA ASN A 185 -7.37 18.50 12.22
C ASN A 185 -7.68 17.01 12.14
N VAL A 186 -6.67 16.17 11.90
CA VAL A 186 -6.80 14.71 11.91
C VAL A 186 -7.20 14.20 13.30
N LYS A 187 -6.55 14.68 14.37
CA LYS A 187 -6.87 14.27 15.75
C LYS A 187 -8.28 14.68 16.20
N ASN A 188 -8.81 15.77 15.66
CA ASN A 188 -10.12 16.32 16.00
C ASN A 188 -11.27 15.76 15.14
N SER A 189 -11.01 14.77 14.28
CA SER A 189 -11.99 14.21 13.36
C SER A 189 -12.21 12.72 13.60
N LYS A 190 -13.46 12.25 13.52
CA LYS A 190 -13.77 10.81 13.68
C LYS A 190 -13.26 9.99 12.50
N PHE A 191 -13.56 10.46 11.29
CA PHE A 191 -13.23 9.77 10.05
C PHE A 191 -12.32 10.61 9.16
N CYS A 192 -11.42 9.96 8.43
CA CYS A 192 -10.50 10.60 7.49
C CYS A 192 -10.79 10.09 6.08
N LEU A 193 -11.26 10.97 5.21
CA LEU A 193 -11.72 10.62 3.88
C LEU A 193 -10.54 10.61 2.91
N LEU A 194 -10.28 9.45 2.30
CA LEU A 194 -9.15 9.18 1.42
C LEU A 194 -9.68 8.89 0.02
N PHE A 195 -9.42 9.78 -0.94
CA PHE A 195 -9.86 9.58 -2.32
C PHE A 195 -8.92 8.60 -3.03
N TYR A 196 -9.41 7.40 -3.33
CA TYR A 196 -8.61 6.38 -4.00
C TYR A 196 -8.08 6.92 -5.34
N GLY A 197 -6.77 6.81 -5.55
CA GLY A 197 -6.10 7.25 -6.78
C GLY A 197 -5.80 8.75 -6.88
N VAL A 198 -6.18 9.55 -5.88
CA VAL A 198 -5.84 10.98 -5.79
C VAL A 198 -4.77 11.18 -4.73
N ASP A 199 -5.13 11.05 -3.45
CA ASP A 199 -4.20 11.11 -2.34
C ASP A 199 -4.61 10.13 -1.24
N VAL A 200 -3.76 9.13 -1.03
CA VAL A 200 -3.89 8.10 -0.01
C VAL A 200 -2.59 7.95 0.82
N ALA A 201 -1.61 8.82 0.59
CA ALA A 201 -0.28 8.70 1.20
C ALA A 201 -0.33 8.92 2.71
N TRP A 202 -1.23 9.78 3.18
CA TRP A 202 -1.45 10.08 4.60
C TRP A 202 -2.40 9.09 5.31
N MET A 203 -2.81 8.00 4.64
CA MET A 203 -3.70 6.98 5.23
C MET A 203 -3.13 6.40 6.53
N VAL A 204 -1.85 6.04 6.55
CA VAL A 204 -1.22 5.44 7.74
C VAL A 204 -1.08 6.48 8.86
N GLU A 205 -0.82 7.74 8.51
CA GLU A 205 -0.79 8.86 9.48
C GLU A 205 -2.16 9.08 10.11
N ALA A 206 -3.23 9.08 9.32
CA ALA A 206 -4.61 9.16 9.83
C ALA A 206 -4.92 8.03 10.82
N MET A 207 -4.61 6.79 10.44
CA MET A 207 -4.79 5.61 11.28
C MET A 207 -4.00 5.72 12.59
N ALA A 208 -2.72 6.10 12.49
CA ALA A 208 -1.82 6.33 13.62
C ALA A 208 -2.38 7.32 14.63
N LEU A 209 -2.88 8.46 14.14
CA LEU A 209 -3.46 9.53 14.94
C LEU A 209 -4.87 9.21 15.46
N GLY A 210 -5.43 8.05 15.10
CA GLY A 210 -6.71 7.54 15.58
C GLY A 210 -7.92 8.11 14.83
N CYS A 211 -7.71 8.57 13.60
CA CYS A 211 -8.77 8.93 12.68
C CYS A 211 -9.08 7.72 11.80
N VAL A 212 -10.33 7.25 11.79
CA VAL A 212 -10.70 6.02 11.07
C VAL A 212 -10.68 6.28 9.56
N PRO A 213 -9.90 5.52 8.77
CA PRO A 213 -9.82 5.73 7.32
C PRO A 213 -11.13 5.35 6.63
N VAL A 214 -11.59 6.21 5.74
CA VAL A 214 -12.73 6.00 4.85
C VAL A 214 -12.24 6.18 3.43
N VAL A 215 -12.06 5.07 2.71
CA VAL A 215 -11.59 5.12 1.33
C VAL A 215 -12.77 5.33 0.39
N ILE A 216 -12.77 6.47 -0.28
CA ILE A 216 -13.77 6.84 -1.28
C ILE A 216 -13.37 6.21 -2.62
N VAL A 217 -14.18 5.27 -3.12
CA VAL A 217 -13.86 4.46 -4.31
C VAL A 217 -15.11 3.93 -5.01
N ASP A 218 -15.16 4.06 -6.35
CA ASP A 218 -16.29 3.59 -7.17
C ASP A 218 -16.04 2.24 -7.86
N ARG A 219 -15.05 1.47 -7.38
CA ARG A 219 -14.72 0.12 -7.86
C ARG A 219 -14.44 -0.84 -6.69
N PRO A 220 -14.58 -2.16 -6.90
CA PRO A 220 -14.06 -3.13 -5.95
C PRO A 220 -12.56 -2.90 -5.72
N ILE A 221 -12.18 -2.67 -4.47
CA ILE A 221 -10.78 -2.63 -4.06
C ILE A 221 -10.34 -4.04 -3.71
N GLN A 222 -9.23 -4.45 -4.31
CA GLN A 222 -8.60 -5.74 -4.05
C GLN A 222 -7.08 -5.57 -4.00
N ASP A 223 -6.63 -4.41 -3.54
CA ASP A 223 -5.24 -4.01 -3.58
C ASP A 223 -4.83 -3.14 -2.38
N LEU A 224 -5.62 -3.15 -1.29
CA LEU A 224 -5.18 -2.46 -0.07
C LEU A 224 -3.85 -3.06 0.41
N PRO A 225 -3.00 -2.25 1.06
CA PRO A 225 -1.76 -2.76 1.61
C PRO A 225 -2.01 -3.94 2.55
N LEU A 226 -1.24 -5.01 2.36
CA LEU A 226 -1.25 -6.17 3.24
C LEU A 226 -2.64 -6.80 3.47
N MET A 227 -3.55 -6.78 2.49
CA MET A 227 -4.89 -7.39 2.63
C MET A 227 -4.89 -8.87 3.04
N ASP A 228 -3.84 -9.61 2.72
CA ASP A 228 -3.71 -11.03 3.09
C ASP A 228 -3.46 -11.21 4.61
N VAL A 229 -3.06 -10.15 5.31
CA VAL A 229 -2.74 -10.14 6.74
C VAL A 229 -3.71 -9.25 7.53
N LEU A 230 -4.12 -8.12 6.95
CA LEU A 230 -4.99 -7.14 7.59
C LEU A 230 -6.43 -7.29 7.12
N ARG A 231 -7.35 -7.51 8.07
CA ARG A 231 -8.79 -7.46 7.81
C ARG A 231 -9.28 -6.02 7.73
N TRP A 232 -9.19 -5.41 6.55
CA TRP A 232 -9.55 -4.00 6.34
C TRP A 232 -10.99 -3.62 6.70
N SER A 233 -11.91 -4.58 6.72
CA SER A 233 -13.29 -4.38 7.24
C SER A 233 -13.33 -3.95 8.71
N ASP A 234 -12.28 -4.26 9.47
CA ASP A 234 -12.16 -3.95 10.89
C ASP A 234 -11.35 -2.67 11.13
N LEU A 235 -10.70 -2.14 10.08
CA LEU A 235 -9.80 -1.00 10.18
C LEU A 235 -10.42 0.30 9.65
N GLY A 236 -11.42 0.20 8.77
CA GLY A 236 -11.97 1.35 8.09
C GLY A 236 -13.23 1.04 7.30
N LEU A 237 -13.61 2.00 6.46
CA LEU A 237 -14.79 1.90 5.60
C LEU A 237 -14.38 2.07 4.12
N LEU A 238 -15.08 1.37 3.24
CA LEU A 238 -15.03 1.58 1.79
C LEU A 238 -16.38 2.16 1.38
N VAL A 239 -16.38 3.36 0.80
CA VAL A 239 -17.62 4.07 0.43
C VAL A 239 -17.52 4.55 -1.01
N ALA A 240 -18.58 4.33 -1.80
CA ALA A 240 -18.66 4.88 -3.14
C ALA A 240 -18.85 6.40 -3.10
N ALA A 241 -18.27 7.13 -4.05
CA ALA A 241 -18.55 8.57 -4.18
C ALA A 241 -20.00 8.80 -4.64
N ARG A 242 -20.60 7.80 -5.30
CA ARG A 242 -22.01 7.82 -5.69
C ARG A 242 -22.93 8.02 -4.48
N GLY A 243 -23.81 9.02 -4.58
CA GLY A 243 -24.76 9.38 -3.54
C GLY A 243 -24.40 10.67 -2.80
N GLY A 244 -23.21 11.23 -3.04
CA GLY A 244 -22.81 12.54 -2.55
C GLY A 244 -22.59 12.60 -1.05
N ALA A 245 -22.42 13.82 -0.53
CA ALA A 245 -22.11 14.08 0.86
C ALA A 245 -23.20 13.54 1.81
N LYS A 246 -24.47 13.64 1.41
CA LYS A 246 -25.60 13.16 2.21
C LYS A 246 -25.48 11.66 2.48
N ARG A 247 -25.27 10.85 1.44
CA ARG A 247 -25.16 9.40 1.60
C ARG A 247 -23.92 9.01 2.41
N LEU A 248 -22.80 9.69 2.18
CA LEU A 248 -21.59 9.49 2.97
C LEU A 248 -21.87 9.74 4.46
N LYS A 249 -22.47 10.89 4.78
CA LYS A 249 -22.83 11.28 6.15
C LYS A 249 -23.75 10.27 6.83
N GLU A 250 -24.75 9.75 6.12
CA GLU A 250 -25.60 8.66 6.61
C GLU A 250 -24.76 7.42 6.99
N VAL A 251 -23.90 6.96 6.08
CA VAL A 251 -23.03 5.79 6.32
C VAL A 251 -22.11 5.98 7.53
N LEU A 252 -21.54 7.18 7.70
CA LEU A 252 -20.66 7.47 8.84
C LEU A 252 -21.41 7.54 10.17
N ASN A 253 -22.62 8.12 10.17
CA ASN A 253 -23.47 8.19 11.37
C ASN A 253 -24.08 6.84 11.76
N ASP A 254 -24.28 5.94 10.79
CA ASP A 254 -24.74 4.57 11.04
C ASP A 254 -23.70 3.71 11.77
N VAL A 255 -22.43 4.16 11.85
CA VAL A 255 -21.40 3.49 12.64
C VAL A 255 -21.60 3.80 14.12
N GLY A 256 -22.18 2.84 14.85
CA GLY A 256 -22.34 2.95 16.30
C GLY A 256 -21.01 3.12 17.05
N GLU A 257 -21.04 3.85 18.16
CA GLU A 257 -19.85 4.23 18.95
C GLU A 257 -18.95 3.06 19.35
N GLY A 258 -19.54 1.90 19.71
CA GLY A 258 -18.76 0.70 20.04
C GLY A 258 -17.93 0.20 18.85
N LYS A 259 -18.56 0.10 17.67
CA LYS A 259 -17.89 -0.32 16.43
C LYS A 259 -16.84 0.70 16.01
N TYR A 260 -17.15 1.98 16.11
CA TYR A 260 -16.19 3.06 15.83
C TYR A 260 -14.95 2.97 16.75
N SER A 261 -15.15 2.77 18.07
CA SER A 261 -14.07 2.66 19.03
C SER A 261 -13.17 1.45 18.77
N GLU A 262 -13.76 0.31 18.40
CA GLU A 262 -13.02 -0.89 17.99
C GLU A 262 -12.20 -0.62 16.73
N MET A 263 -12.84 -0.08 15.69
CA MET A 263 -12.20 0.23 14.41
C MET A 263 -11.04 1.22 14.57
N ARG A 264 -11.22 2.27 15.38
CA ARG A 264 -10.18 3.25 15.74
C ARG A 264 -8.97 2.58 16.42
N GLY A 265 -9.24 1.71 17.40
CA GLY A 265 -8.19 0.99 18.12
C GLY A 265 -7.41 0.04 17.20
N MET A 266 -8.11 -0.72 16.37
CA MET A 266 -7.51 -1.65 15.41
C MET A 266 -6.72 -0.93 14.32
N ALA A 267 -7.26 0.16 13.76
CA ALA A 267 -6.57 0.99 12.77
C ALA A 267 -5.27 1.57 13.33
N SER A 268 -5.31 2.15 14.54
CA SER A 268 -4.12 2.70 15.18
C SER A 268 -3.09 1.61 15.52
N ALA A 269 -3.53 0.42 15.93
CA ALA A 269 -2.62 -0.70 16.16
C ALA A 269 -2.02 -1.25 14.86
N ALA A 270 -2.78 -1.25 13.76
CA ALA A 270 -2.34 -1.72 12.45
C ALA A 270 -1.42 -0.73 11.73
N SER A 271 -1.51 0.57 12.02
CA SER A 271 -0.70 1.59 11.33
C SER A 271 0.80 1.33 11.43
N LYS A 272 1.30 0.83 12.56
CA LYS A 272 2.72 0.47 12.77
C LYS A 272 3.25 -0.54 11.75
N HIS A 273 2.37 -1.38 11.21
CA HIS A 273 2.67 -2.41 10.21
C HIS A 273 2.74 -1.86 8.78
N LEU A 274 2.33 -0.61 8.60
CA LEU A 274 2.28 0.08 7.31
C LEU A 274 3.35 1.17 7.20
N VAL A 275 4.23 1.30 8.19
CA VAL A 275 5.30 2.31 8.24
C VAL A 275 6.56 1.79 7.58
N TRP A 276 7.19 2.64 6.78
CA TRP A 276 8.53 2.42 6.25
C TRP A 276 9.58 3.11 7.11
N ASN A 277 10.65 2.39 7.45
CA ASN A 277 11.82 2.91 8.15
C ASN A 277 13.04 2.83 7.22
N GLU A 278 14.01 3.73 7.39
CA GLU A 278 15.29 3.65 6.67
C GLU A 278 16.08 2.39 7.05
N GLU A 279 16.05 2.04 8.33
CA GLU A 279 16.49 0.76 8.85
C GLU A 279 15.27 -0.06 9.26
N PRO A 280 15.01 -1.20 8.59
CA PRO A 280 13.84 -2.01 8.86
C PRO A 280 13.71 -2.43 10.32
N GLN A 281 12.57 -2.15 10.92
CA GLN A 281 12.23 -2.46 12.32
C GLN A 281 11.34 -3.71 12.41
N PRO A 282 11.29 -4.40 13.55
CA PRO A 282 10.37 -5.52 13.72
C PRO A 282 8.91 -5.10 13.47
N LEU A 283 8.21 -5.86 12.63
CA LEU A 283 6.79 -5.65 12.30
C LEU A 283 6.50 -4.31 11.61
N ASP A 284 7.49 -3.72 10.94
CA ASP A 284 7.26 -2.62 10.00
C ASP A 284 6.87 -3.14 8.61
N ALA A 285 6.61 -2.25 7.66
CA ALA A 285 6.15 -2.60 6.32
C ALA A 285 7.07 -3.59 5.57
N PHE A 286 8.37 -3.67 5.92
CA PHE A 286 9.29 -4.65 5.34
C PHE A 286 9.26 -5.99 6.09
N HIS A 287 9.33 -5.96 7.42
CA HIS A 287 9.41 -7.16 8.26
C HIS A 287 8.07 -7.76 8.65
N MET A 288 7.00 -7.42 7.95
CA MET A 288 5.67 -7.89 8.33
C MET A 288 5.60 -9.41 8.37
N LYS A 289 5.56 -9.92 9.61
CA LYS A 289 5.25 -11.29 9.93
C LYS A 289 3.74 -11.41 10.01
N ALA A 290 3.16 -12.32 9.22
CA ALA A 290 1.86 -12.87 9.56
C ALA A 290 2.02 -13.56 10.93
N HIS A 291 1.58 -12.89 11.97
CA HIS A 291 1.29 -13.52 13.25
C HIS A 291 -0.11 -14.12 13.10
N ASP A 292 -0.16 -15.44 12.94
CA ASP A 292 -1.31 -16.23 13.38
C ASP A 292 -1.29 -16.33 14.91
#